data_AF-A0A9W3FV00-F1
#
_entry.id   AF-A0A9W3FV00-F1
#
_cell.length_a   1.000
_cell.length_b   1.000
_cell.length_c   1.000
_cell.angle_alpha   90.00
_cell.angle_beta   90.00
_cell.angle_gamma   90.00
#
_symmetry.space_group_name_H-M   'P 1'
#
loop_
_entity.id
_entity.type
_entity.pdbx_description
1 polymer ?
#
loop_
_entity_poly.entity_id
_entity_poly.type
_entity_poly.pdbx_seq_one_letter_code
_entity_poly.pdbx_strand_id
1 'polypeptide(L)'
;MPPPPPAKVFAPPHVFGLEKSQLLKEALEKDGRVPRGREDVQRLLKLHKDRFRSDLQWILFCADVPSLIQEGPQCGLVALWMAGTLLAPHSDIPLERVVQVAMERGYTAQGEMFSVADMGRLAQEALGCQAEVLCGGLGGPNRDHVLQHLVAGHPLLIPYDEDFNHEPCQRKGHKAHWAVSTGVLLGVQAVPGLGYTEDPELPGLFHPEPGMPHQPPSVPEEGSPGAVYLLSKQGKSWHYQLWDYDQVRDSNLQLTDFSPSRAADGREYVVPAGGLRAGLCGQALLLRPQDSSH
;
A
#
# COMPACT_ATOMS: atom_id res chain seq x y z
N MET A 1 17.54 -49.51 -6.09
CA MET A 1 16.65 -48.39 -6.48
C MET A 1 17.34 -47.10 -6.08
N PRO A 2 17.44 -46.09 -6.96
CA PRO A 2 17.90 -44.77 -6.54
C PRO A 2 16.87 -44.13 -5.60
N PRO A 3 17.30 -43.27 -4.67
CA PRO A 3 16.38 -42.57 -3.78
C PRO A 3 15.45 -41.64 -4.60
N PRO A 4 14.20 -41.42 -4.15
CA PRO A 4 13.31 -40.47 -4.79
C PRO A 4 13.94 -39.07 -4.78
N PRO A 5 13.72 -38.27 -5.84
CA PRO A 5 14.21 -36.91 -5.88
C PRO A 5 13.65 -36.12 -4.69
N PRO A 6 14.42 -35.20 -4.09
CA PRO A 6 13.93 -34.36 -3.02
C PRO A 6 12.69 -33.59 -3.51
N ALA A 7 11.64 -33.58 -2.68
CA ALA A 7 10.46 -32.78 -2.95
C ALA A 7 10.89 -31.33 -3.19
N LYS A 8 10.46 -30.74 -4.32
CA LYS A 8 10.65 -29.32 -4.58
C LYS A 8 9.95 -28.57 -3.45
N VAL A 9 10.73 -27.99 -2.53
CA VAL A 9 10.23 -27.01 -1.58
C VAL A 9 9.85 -25.80 -2.41
N PHE A 10 8.56 -25.68 -2.74
CA PHE A 10 8.04 -24.48 -3.37
C PHE A 10 8.13 -23.36 -2.33
N ALA A 11 8.82 -22.28 -2.68
CA ALA A 11 8.74 -21.06 -1.90
C ALA A 11 7.26 -20.65 -1.78
N PRO A 12 6.82 -20.13 -0.62
CA PRO A 12 5.45 -19.69 -0.46
C PRO A 12 5.08 -18.66 -1.55
N PRO A 13 3.86 -18.71 -2.09
CA PRO A 13 3.43 -17.81 -3.14
C PRO A 13 3.48 -16.36 -2.63
N HIS A 14 3.99 -15.45 -3.47
CA HIS A 14 3.98 -14.00 -3.20
C HIS A 14 2.70 -13.33 -3.74
N VAL A 15 1.91 -14.07 -4.53
CA VAL A 15 0.63 -13.64 -5.10
C VAL A 15 -0.46 -14.64 -4.72
N PHE A 16 -1.52 -14.16 -4.08
CA PHE A 16 -2.67 -14.92 -3.59
C PHE A 16 -3.96 -14.48 -4.31
N GLY A 17 -5.04 -15.26 -4.19
CA GLY A 17 -6.37 -14.85 -4.68
C GLY A 17 -6.58 -14.97 -6.19
N LEU A 18 -5.73 -15.72 -6.89
CA LEU A 18 -5.81 -15.87 -8.35
C LEU A 18 -6.86 -16.90 -8.78
N GLU A 19 -7.40 -17.70 -7.86
CA GLU A 19 -8.18 -18.91 -8.10
C GLU A 19 -9.34 -18.69 -9.07
N LYS A 20 -9.97 -17.51 -9.03
CA LYS A 20 -11.18 -17.19 -9.82
C LYS A 20 -10.92 -16.34 -11.06
N SER A 21 -9.68 -15.96 -11.37
CA SER A 21 -9.36 -15.13 -12.54
C SER A 21 -8.43 -15.82 -13.51
N GLN A 22 -9.00 -16.43 -14.55
CA GLN A 22 -8.23 -17.14 -15.57
C GLN A 22 -7.28 -16.22 -16.35
N LEU A 23 -7.73 -15.00 -16.69
CA LEU A 23 -6.89 -14.01 -17.38
C LEU A 23 -5.65 -13.63 -16.56
N LEU A 24 -5.82 -13.46 -15.25
CA LEU A 24 -4.73 -13.10 -14.34
C LEU A 24 -3.77 -14.28 -14.14
N LYS A 25 -4.29 -15.53 -14.08
CA LYS A 25 -3.45 -16.73 -14.07
C LYS A 25 -2.61 -16.86 -15.34
N GLU A 26 -3.24 -16.73 -16.51
CA GLU A 26 -2.55 -16.82 -17.81
C GLU A 26 -1.49 -15.72 -17.97
N ALA A 27 -1.78 -14.50 -17.51
CA ALA A 27 -0.82 -13.40 -17.51
C ALA A 27 0.36 -13.67 -16.57
N LEU A 28 0.12 -14.21 -15.37
CA LEU A 28 1.19 -14.60 -14.44
C LEU A 28 2.06 -15.75 -15.00
N GLU A 29 1.43 -16.74 -15.64
CA GLU A 29 2.13 -17.85 -16.28
C GLU A 29 3.00 -17.36 -17.45
N LYS A 30 2.51 -16.38 -18.23
CA LYS A 30 3.24 -15.76 -19.33
C LYS A 30 4.45 -14.94 -18.87
N ASP A 31 4.34 -14.27 -17.72
CA ASP A 31 5.47 -13.55 -17.10
C ASP A 31 6.57 -14.51 -16.59
N GLY A 32 6.28 -15.81 -16.49
CA GLY A 32 7.26 -16.88 -16.35
C GLY A 32 7.83 -17.07 -14.94
N ARG A 33 7.66 -16.10 -14.03
CA ARG A 33 7.91 -16.19 -12.57
C ARG A 33 7.03 -15.21 -11.81
N VAL A 34 6.62 -15.57 -10.59
CA VAL A 34 6.07 -14.61 -9.63
C VAL A 34 7.21 -13.67 -9.22
N PRO A 35 7.18 -12.37 -9.58
CA PRO A 35 8.24 -11.46 -9.17
C PRO A 35 8.27 -11.41 -7.64
N ARG A 36 9.45 -11.63 -7.04
CA ARG A 36 9.63 -11.22 -5.64
C ARG A 36 9.46 -9.71 -5.57
N GLY A 37 9.00 -9.17 -4.44
CA GLY A 37 8.66 -7.75 -4.38
C GLY A 37 9.80 -6.82 -4.80
N ARG A 38 11.05 -7.13 -4.43
CA ARG A 38 12.23 -6.36 -4.88
C ARG A 38 12.41 -6.39 -6.40
N GLU A 39 12.20 -7.53 -7.05
CA GLU A 39 12.35 -7.70 -8.50
C GLU A 39 11.25 -6.92 -9.24
N ASP A 40 10.02 -6.92 -8.71
CA ASP A 40 8.92 -6.14 -9.27
C ASP A 40 9.16 -4.63 -9.17
N VAL A 41 9.64 -4.16 -8.01
CA VAL A 41 9.99 -2.75 -7.81
C VAL A 41 11.11 -2.33 -8.74
N GLN A 42 12.18 -3.12 -8.88
CA GLN A 42 13.26 -2.81 -9.83
C GLN A 42 12.75 -2.73 -11.27
N ARG A 43 11.89 -3.66 -11.70
CA ARG A 43 11.23 -3.61 -13.02
C ARG A 43 10.42 -2.34 -13.19
N LEU A 44 9.62 -1.99 -12.18
CA LEU A 44 8.78 -0.79 -12.17
C LEU A 44 9.61 0.50 -12.28
N LEU A 45 10.71 0.61 -11.52
CA LEU A 45 11.61 1.77 -11.57
C LEU A 45 12.30 1.88 -12.94
N LYS A 46 12.73 0.76 -13.55
CA LYS A 46 13.27 0.75 -14.92
C LYS A 46 12.26 1.22 -15.95
N LEU A 47 10.99 0.79 -15.83
CA LEU A 47 9.90 1.19 -16.72
C LEU A 47 9.60 2.69 -16.61
N HIS A 48 9.74 3.25 -15.41
CA HIS A 48 9.42 4.65 -15.11
C HIS A 48 10.63 5.57 -15.02
N LYS A 49 11.82 5.14 -15.45
CA LYS A 49 13.06 5.90 -15.34
C LYS A 49 12.97 7.32 -15.92
N ASP A 50 12.15 7.52 -16.95
CA ASP A 50 12.01 8.81 -17.62
C ASP A 50 11.19 9.82 -16.80
N ARG A 51 10.51 9.37 -15.73
CA ARG A 51 9.87 10.24 -14.73
C ARG A 51 10.88 10.83 -13.75
N PHE A 52 12.08 10.25 -13.68
CA PHE A 52 13.11 10.65 -12.71
C PHE A 52 13.95 11.80 -13.25
N ARG A 53 13.85 12.92 -12.56
CA ARG A 53 14.71 14.09 -12.71
C ARG A 53 16.19 13.72 -12.58
N SER A 54 16.98 14.15 -13.55
CA SER A 54 18.43 13.90 -13.62
C SER A 54 19.26 14.82 -12.72
N ASP A 55 18.67 15.90 -12.21
CA ASP A 55 19.30 16.81 -11.24
C ASP A 55 19.16 16.33 -9.79
N LEU A 56 18.51 15.19 -9.56
CA LEU A 56 18.32 14.58 -8.24
C LEU A 56 19.01 13.21 -8.17
N GLN A 57 19.40 12.85 -6.96
CA GLN A 57 19.66 11.47 -6.57
C GLN A 57 18.40 10.87 -5.96
N TRP A 58 18.21 9.56 -6.06
CA TRP A 58 16.99 8.89 -5.64
C TRP A 58 17.26 7.91 -4.52
N ILE A 59 16.46 7.92 -3.47
CA ILE A 59 16.55 6.96 -2.37
C ILE A 59 15.25 6.18 -2.27
N LEU A 60 15.31 4.86 -2.40
CA LEU A 60 14.17 3.97 -2.22
C LEU A 60 14.16 3.37 -0.82
N PHE A 61 13.07 3.62 -0.10
CA PHE A 61 12.70 2.86 1.10
C PHE A 61 11.54 1.94 0.72
N CYS A 62 11.67 0.64 0.97
CA CYS A 62 10.64 -0.33 0.59
C CYS A 62 10.62 -1.49 1.59
N ALA A 63 9.51 -1.65 2.30
CA ALA A 63 9.19 -2.85 3.06
C ALA A 63 8.30 -3.75 2.19
N ASP A 64 8.76 -4.97 1.89
CA ASP A 64 8.06 -5.84 0.95
C ASP A 64 6.81 -6.49 1.58
N VAL A 65 5.68 -6.43 0.87
CA VAL A 65 4.42 -7.10 1.19
C VAL A 65 3.99 -8.04 0.05
N PRO A 66 3.31 -9.16 0.35
CA PRO A 66 2.71 -9.99 -0.68
C PRO A 66 1.58 -9.26 -1.42
N SER A 67 1.21 -9.77 -2.58
CA SER A 67 0.03 -9.35 -3.31
C SER A 67 -1.12 -10.32 -3.09
N LEU A 68 -2.32 -9.81 -2.87
CA LEU A 68 -3.55 -10.60 -2.75
C LEU A 68 -4.58 -9.99 -3.71
N ILE A 69 -4.99 -10.76 -4.71
CA ILE A 69 -6.05 -10.36 -5.62
C ILE A 69 -7.39 -10.50 -4.89
N GLN A 70 -8.10 -9.38 -4.75
CA GLN A 70 -9.36 -9.29 -4.04
C GLN A 70 -10.46 -10.04 -4.76
N GLU A 71 -11.38 -10.60 -3.99
CA GLU A 71 -12.65 -11.11 -4.49
C GLU A 71 -13.79 -10.23 -3.98
N GLY A 72 -14.64 -9.77 -4.89
CA GLY A 72 -15.72 -8.85 -4.54
C GLY A 72 -15.18 -7.51 -4.00
N PRO A 73 -15.94 -6.82 -3.13
CA PRO A 73 -15.66 -5.43 -2.78
C PRO A 73 -14.72 -5.27 -1.57
N GLN A 74 -13.69 -6.10 -1.46
CA GLN A 74 -12.85 -6.22 -0.25
C GLN A 74 -11.55 -5.39 -0.28
N CYS A 75 -11.47 -4.37 -1.12
CA CYS A 75 -10.21 -3.61 -1.35
C CYS A 75 -9.50 -3.14 -0.08
N GLY A 76 -10.24 -2.56 0.87
CA GLY A 76 -9.68 -2.09 2.15
C GLY A 76 -9.20 -3.22 3.05
N LEU A 77 -9.95 -4.33 3.11
CA LEU A 77 -9.59 -5.49 3.93
C LEU A 77 -8.38 -6.22 3.35
N VAL A 78 -8.27 -6.28 2.02
CA VAL A 78 -7.11 -6.81 1.31
C VAL A 78 -5.88 -5.93 1.54
N ALA A 79 -6.01 -4.60 1.46
CA ALA A 79 -4.92 -3.67 1.77
C ALA A 79 -4.46 -3.80 3.23
N LEU A 80 -5.40 -3.93 4.17
CA LEU A 80 -5.10 -4.18 5.58
C LEU A 80 -4.39 -5.53 5.79
N TRP A 81 -4.84 -6.59 5.12
CA TRP A 81 -4.20 -7.90 5.18
C TRP A 81 -2.75 -7.85 4.66
N MET A 82 -2.52 -7.19 3.52
CA MET A 82 -1.17 -6.97 2.98
C MET A 82 -0.29 -6.20 4.00
N ALA A 83 -0.82 -5.15 4.63
CA ALA A 83 -0.10 -4.43 5.68
C ALA A 83 0.23 -5.31 6.90
N GLY A 84 -0.69 -6.21 7.27
CA GLY A 84 -0.55 -7.12 8.40
C GLY A 84 0.70 -8.00 8.33
N THR A 85 1.19 -8.34 7.14
CA THR A 85 2.39 -9.17 6.99
C THR A 85 3.68 -8.44 7.40
N LEU A 86 3.67 -7.10 7.42
CA LEU A 86 4.77 -6.29 7.99
C LEU A 86 4.60 -6.08 9.49
N LEU A 87 3.35 -5.96 9.96
CA LEU A 87 3.05 -5.63 11.35
C LEU A 87 3.23 -6.82 12.28
N ALA A 88 2.95 -8.03 11.78
CA ALA A 88 3.10 -9.27 12.53
C ALA A 88 3.59 -10.40 11.59
N PRO A 89 4.89 -10.45 11.25
CA PRO A 89 5.44 -11.39 10.26
C PRO A 89 5.29 -12.88 10.60
N HIS A 90 4.98 -13.19 11.86
CA HIS A 90 4.75 -14.56 12.36
C HIS A 90 3.27 -14.86 12.57
N SER A 91 2.39 -13.95 12.18
CA SER A 91 0.95 -14.07 12.34
C SER A 91 0.33 -14.60 11.07
N ASP A 92 -0.14 -15.85 11.11
CA ASP A 92 -0.85 -16.50 10.00
C ASP A 92 -2.34 -16.14 10.02
N ILE A 93 -2.67 -14.85 10.12
CA ILE A 93 -4.07 -14.40 10.09
C ILE A 93 -4.57 -14.44 8.64
N PRO A 94 -5.57 -15.29 8.31
CA PRO A 94 -6.11 -15.35 6.97
C PRO A 94 -7.06 -14.17 6.70
N LEU A 95 -7.25 -13.76 5.44
CA LEU A 95 -8.15 -12.66 5.06
C LEU A 95 -9.57 -12.88 5.61
N GLU A 96 -10.04 -14.13 5.59
CA GLU A 96 -11.36 -14.55 6.05
C GLU A 96 -11.59 -14.14 7.51
N ARG A 97 -10.53 -14.20 8.34
CA ARG A 97 -10.62 -13.77 9.74
C ARG A 97 -10.79 -12.26 9.84
N VAL A 98 -10.06 -11.48 9.03
CA VAL A 98 -10.19 -10.02 8.98
C VAL A 98 -11.60 -9.62 8.54
N VAL A 99 -12.12 -10.27 7.49
CA VAL A 99 -13.50 -10.06 6.99
C VAL A 99 -14.53 -10.40 8.06
N GLN A 100 -14.38 -11.56 8.72
CA GLN A 100 -15.29 -12.00 9.78
C GLN A 100 -15.36 -10.97 10.91
N VAL A 101 -14.22 -10.50 11.43
CA VAL A 101 -14.20 -9.49 12.50
C VAL A 101 -14.85 -8.19 12.04
N ALA A 102 -14.59 -7.74 10.81
CA ALA A 102 -15.20 -6.52 10.27
C ALA A 102 -16.73 -6.62 10.19
N MET A 103 -17.27 -7.79 9.82
CA MET A 103 -18.70 -8.04 9.79
C MET A 103 -19.32 -8.16 11.19
N GLU A 104 -18.68 -8.89 12.10
CA GLU A 104 -19.13 -9.06 13.50
C GLU A 104 -19.21 -7.73 14.25
N ARG A 105 -18.31 -6.79 13.94
CA ARG A 105 -18.30 -5.44 14.51
C ARG A 105 -19.22 -4.46 13.79
N GLY A 106 -19.81 -4.85 12.66
CA GLY A 106 -20.65 -3.98 11.85
C GLY A 106 -19.86 -2.86 11.15
N TYR A 107 -18.55 -3.04 10.94
CA TYR A 107 -17.72 -2.10 10.17
C TYR A 107 -17.98 -2.22 8.66
N THR A 108 -18.46 -3.38 8.22
CA THR A 108 -18.87 -3.65 6.84
C THR A 108 -20.05 -4.60 6.81
N ALA A 109 -20.88 -4.50 5.77
CA ALA A 109 -21.94 -5.45 5.51
C ALA A 109 -21.44 -6.66 4.68
N GLN A 110 -20.46 -6.44 3.79
CA GLN A 110 -20.08 -7.43 2.76
C GLN A 110 -18.64 -7.28 2.22
N GLY A 111 -17.83 -6.36 2.77
CA GLY A 111 -16.42 -6.18 2.42
C GLY A 111 -15.98 -4.73 2.23
N GLU A 112 -16.86 -3.83 1.75
CA GLU A 112 -16.51 -2.43 1.58
C GLU A 112 -16.20 -1.76 2.92
N MET A 113 -15.19 -0.88 2.93
CA MET A 113 -14.83 -0.08 4.10
C MET A 113 -14.91 1.41 3.73
N PHE A 114 -15.79 2.15 4.41
CA PHE A 114 -16.02 3.58 4.16
C PHE A 114 -15.59 4.49 5.32
N SER A 115 -14.77 3.96 6.23
CA SER A 115 -14.36 4.63 7.46
C SER A 115 -12.93 4.27 7.83
N VAL A 116 -12.04 5.26 7.83
CA VAL A 116 -10.65 5.11 8.28
C VAL A 116 -10.60 4.79 9.78
N ALA A 117 -11.52 5.35 10.57
CA ALA A 117 -11.62 5.06 11.99
C ALA A 117 -12.03 3.61 12.28
N ASP A 118 -13.00 3.06 11.55
CA ASP A 118 -13.38 1.64 11.66
C ASP A 118 -12.25 0.72 11.17
N MET A 119 -11.55 1.12 10.09
CA MET A 119 -10.36 0.40 9.62
C MET A 119 -9.26 0.35 10.71
N GLY A 120 -9.04 1.45 11.43
CA GLY A 120 -8.10 1.51 12.55
C GLY A 120 -8.47 0.55 13.69
N ARG A 121 -9.74 0.55 14.10
CA ARG A 121 -10.24 -0.41 15.11
C ARG A 121 -10.09 -1.85 14.64
N LEU A 122 -10.46 -2.12 13.40
CA LEU A 122 -10.30 -3.45 12.81
C LEU A 122 -8.83 -3.89 12.81
N ALA A 123 -7.90 -3.01 12.45
CA ALA A 123 -6.47 -3.31 12.45
C ALA A 123 -5.99 -3.69 13.86
N GLN A 124 -6.38 -2.91 14.87
CA GLN A 124 -6.04 -3.18 16.27
C GLN A 124 -6.60 -4.53 16.74
N GLU A 125 -7.87 -4.82 16.45
CA GLU A 125 -8.56 -6.02 16.93
C GLU A 125 -8.16 -7.30 16.18
N ALA A 126 -8.02 -7.22 14.86
CA ALA A 126 -7.72 -8.38 14.04
C ALA A 126 -6.23 -8.69 14.02
N LEU A 127 -5.36 -7.68 13.98
CA LEU A 127 -3.92 -7.84 13.79
C LEU A 127 -3.09 -7.59 15.05
N GLY A 128 -3.66 -7.00 16.10
CA GLY A 128 -2.91 -6.65 17.31
C GLY A 128 -1.81 -5.63 17.03
N CYS A 129 -2.09 -4.63 16.19
CA CYS A 129 -1.15 -3.57 15.84
C CYS A 129 -1.57 -2.22 16.43
N GLN A 130 -0.68 -1.24 16.40
CA GLN A 130 -1.04 0.16 16.69
C GLN A 130 -1.60 0.81 15.42
N ALA A 131 -2.63 1.64 15.59
CA ALA A 131 -3.28 2.35 14.50
C ALA A 131 -3.46 3.83 14.86
N GLU A 132 -3.03 4.71 13.96
CA GLU A 132 -3.14 6.16 14.10
C GLU A 132 -3.90 6.72 12.89
N VAL A 133 -5.05 7.33 13.16
CA VAL A 133 -5.88 7.98 12.13
C VAL A 133 -5.34 9.39 11.88
N LEU A 134 -4.89 9.64 10.66
CA LEU A 134 -4.58 10.98 10.20
C LEU A 134 -5.84 11.67 9.67
N CYS A 135 -5.96 12.95 9.97
CA CYS A 135 -7.04 13.82 9.51
C CYS A 135 -6.44 15.10 8.89
N GLY A 136 -7.12 15.67 7.89
CA GLY A 136 -6.68 16.91 7.24
C GLY A 136 -5.83 16.72 5.97
N GLY A 137 -5.79 15.50 5.43
CA GLY A 137 -5.07 15.15 4.21
C GLY A 137 -3.63 14.67 4.44
N LEU A 138 -2.95 14.36 3.34
CA LEU A 138 -1.56 13.90 3.34
C LEU A 138 -0.54 15.05 3.19
N GLY A 139 -0.98 16.28 2.96
CA GLY A 139 -0.10 17.45 2.82
C GLY A 139 0.14 18.19 4.13
N GLY A 140 0.80 19.35 4.04
CA GLY A 140 1.01 20.29 5.14
C GLY A 140 1.61 19.61 6.38
N PRO A 141 1.00 19.75 7.57
CA PRO A 141 1.58 19.24 8.82
C PRO A 141 1.67 17.71 8.87
N ASN A 142 0.89 16.99 8.06
CA ASN A 142 0.91 15.52 8.04
C ASN A 142 1.99 14.95 7.12
N ARG A 143 2.51 15.76 6.17
CA ARG A 143 3.39 15.27 5.11
C ARG A 143 4.67 14.65 5.65
N ASP A 144 5.38 15.38 6.49
CA ASP A 144 6.65 14.91 7.05
C ASP A 144 6.45 13.68 7.93
N HIS A 145 5.35 13.63 8.70
CA HIS A 145 5.00 12.49 9.52
C HIS A 145 4.72 11.23 8.68
N VAL A 146 3.97 11.37 7.58
CA VAL A 146 3.73 10.28 6.60
C VAL A 146 5.04 9.78 6.00
N LEU A 147 5.93 10.69 5.58
CA LEU A 147 7.18 10.31 4.92
C LEU A 147 8.14 9.65 5.91
N GLN A 148 8.25 10.17 7.14
CA GLN A 148 9.01 9.52 8.20
C GLN A 148 8.45 8.14 8.56
N HIS A 149 7.13 7.98 8.57
CA HIS A 149 6.49 6.69 8.80
C HIS A 149 6.87 5.65 7.75
N LEU A 150 6.84 6.02 6.47
CA LEU A 150 7.23 5.14 5.35
C LEU A 150 8.74 4.87 5.31
N VAL A 151 9.57 5.88 5.60
CA VAL A 151 11.03 5.72 5.74
C VAL A 151 11.38 4.73 6.85
N ALA A 152 10.61 4.72 7.94
CA ALA A 152 10.75 3.74 9.02
C ALA A 152 10.27 2.33 8.64
N GLY A 153 9.74 2.13 7.43
CA GLY A 153 9.27 0.82 6.94
C GLY A 153 7.88 0.42 7.43
N HIS A 154 7.11 1.37 7.97
CA HIS A 154 5.76 1.10 8.45
C HIS A 154 4.69 1.29 7.36
N PRO A 155 3.64 0.45 7.33
CA PRO A 155 2.61 0.53 6.31
C PRO A 155 1.60 1.65 6.56
N LEU A 156 1.25 2.35 5.48
CA LEU A 156 0.21 3.38 5.42
C LEU A 156 -0.96 2.85 4.58
N LEU A 157 -2.19 2.88 5.11
CA LEU A 157 -3.40 2.66 4.31
C LEU A 157 -3.99 3.99 3.85
N ILE A 158 -4.29 4.08 2.56
CA ILE A 158 -4.79 5.28 1.91
C ILE A 158 -6.09 4.98 1.17
N PRO A 159 -7.20 5.62 1.53
CA PRO A 159 -8.36 5.66 0.66
C PRO A 159 -8.10 6.69 -0.46
N TYR A 160 -8.43 6.30 -1.69
CA TYR A 160 -8.23 7.12 -2.89
C TYR A 160 -9.28 6.78 -3.95
N ASP A 161 -9.41 7.60 -4.98
CA ASP A 161 -10.25 7.28 -6.14
C ASP A 161 -9.42 6.55 -7.21
N GLU A 162 -9.87 5.37 -7.61
CA GLU A 162 -9.17 4.51 -8.55
C GLU A 162 -9.59 4.77 -10.01
N ASP A 163 -8.62 4.91 -10.92
CA ASP A 163 -8.86 4.92 -12.36
C ASP A 163 -8.74 3.52 -13.00
N PHE A 164 -8.99 3.40 -14.30
CA PHE A 164 -8.96 2.12 -15.02
C PHE A 164 -7.61 1.39 -14.98
N ASN A 165 -6.51 2.14 -14.81
CA ASN A 165 -5.14 1.62 -14.67
C ASN A 165 -4.75 1.43 -13.20
N HIS A 166 -5.70 1.57 -12.28
CA HIS A 166 -5.54 1.50 -10.82
C HIS A 166 -4.77 2.67 -10.18
N GLU A 167 -4.36 3.66 -10.96
CA GLU A 167 -3.70 4.87 -10.44
C GLU A 167 -4.71 5.79 -9.73
N PRO A 168 -4.22 6.72 -8.88
CA PRO A 168 -5.07 7.70 -8.25
C PRO A 168 -5.62 8.71 -9.25
N CYS A 169 -6.92 8.96 -9.15
CA CYS A 169 -7.64 9.97 -9.93
C CYS A 169 -8.57 10.78 -9.03
N GLN A 170 -9.35 11.69 -9.62
CA GLN A 170 -10.29 12.54 -8.89
C GLN A 170 -11.70 12.37 -9.49
N ARG A 171 -12.51 11.51 -8.86
CA ARG A 171 -13.88 11.12 -9.29
C ARG A 171 -14.91 11.35 -8.18
N LYS A 172 -14.62 12.27 -7.27
CA LYS A 172 -15.39 12.70 -6.09
C LYS A 172 -15.70 11.62 -5.06
N GLY A 173 -14.99 10.49 -5.06
CA GLY A 173 -15.27 9.33 -4.24
C GLY A 173 -16.13 8.26 -4.93
N HIS A 174 -16.58 8.50 -6.17
CA HIS A 174 -17.41 7.53 -6.90
C HIS A 174 -16.67 6.22 -7.21
N LYS A 175 -15.33 6.27 -7.23
CA LYS A 175 -14.44 5.13 -7.42
C LYS A 175 -13.56 4.92 -6.18
N ALA A 176 -14.07 5.30 -5.00
CA ALA A 176 -13.35 5.15 -3.75
C ALA A 176 -12.90 3.70 -3.57
N HIS A 177 -11.60 3.58 -3.34
CA HIS A 177 -10.80 2.37 -3.23
C HIS A 177 -9.77 2.55 -2.12
N TRP A 178 -9.07 1.47 -1.79
CA TRP A 178 -8.03 1.46 -0.77
C TRP A 178 -6.74 0.88 -1.33
N ALA A 179 -5.63 1.44 -0.89
CA ALA A 179 -4.30 0.92 -1.14
C ALA A 179 -3.50 0.86 0.15
N VAL A 180 -2.46 0.03 0.12
CA VAL A 180 -1.38 0.04 1.10
C VAL A 180 -0.15 0.61 0.42
N SER A 181 0.49 1.59 1.06
CA SER A 181 1.83 2.07 0.72
C SER A 181 2.81 1.54 1.75
N THR A 182 3.86 0.85 1.29
CA THR A 182 4.90 0.26 2.15
C THR A 182 6.30 0.74 1.78
N GLY A 183 6.37 1.74 0.91
CA GLY A 183 7.61 2.34 0.49
C GLY A 183 7.44 3.73 -0.04
N VAL A 184 8.56 4.43 -0.12
CA VAL A 184 8.66 5.78 -0.67
C VAL A 184 9.95 5.90 -1.46
N LEU A 185 9.87 6.56 -2.60
CA LEU A 185 11.00 6.96 -3.41
C LEU A 185 11.18 8.47 -3.29
N LEU A 186 12.32 8.90 -2.77
CA LEU A 186 12.65 10.30 -2.48
C LEU A 186 13.72 10.80 -3.44
N GLY A 187 13.41 11.85 -4.19
CA GLY A 187 14.37 12.61 -4.99
C GLY A 187 15.04 13.68 -4.14
N VAL A 188 16.32 13.50 -3.84
CA VAL A 188 17.13 14.36 -2.97
C VAL A 188 18.28 15.02 -3.73
N GLN A 189 18.72 16.19 -3.28
CA GLN A 189 19.87 16.89 -3.86
C GLN A 189 21.20 16.19 -3.55
N ALA A 190 21.28 15.55 -2.39
CA ALA A 190 22.44 14.77 -1.98
C ALA A 190 22.01 13.61 -1.06
N VAL A 191 22.55 12.42 -1.32
CA VAL A 191 22.37 11.25 -0.44
C VAL A 191 23.18 11.44 0.84
N PRO A 192 22.62 11.19 2.03
CA PRO A 192 23.41 11.19 3.27
C PRO A 192 24.53 10.15 3.16
N GLY A 193 25.79 10.55 3.35
CA GLY A 193 26.94 9.73 2.95
C GLY A 193 27.11 8.38 3.66
N LEU A 194 26.44 8.13 4.81
CA LEU A 194 26.56 6.89 5.58
C LEU A 194 25.25 6.09 5.56
N GLY A 195 25.36 4.78 5.32
CA GLY A 195 24.25 3.83 5.42
C GLY A 195 23.41 3.69 4.15
N TYR A 196 23.93 4.12 2.99
CA TYR A 196 23.27 3.96 1.70
C TYR A 196 24.21 3.37 0.65
N THR A 197 23.71 2.43 -0.15
CA THR A 197 24.43 1.84 -1.29
C THR A 197 23.69 2.17 -2.58
N GLU A 198 24.45 2.50 -3.63
CA GLU A 198 23.90 2.70 -4.97
C GLU A 198 23.40 1.38 -5.57
N ASP A 199 22.28 1.42 -6.30
CA ASP A 199 21.74 0.28 -7.02
C ASP A 199 22.67 -0.11 -8.17
N PRO A 200 23.05 -1.39 -8.30
CA PRO A 200 24.00 -1.83 -9.32
C PRO A 200 23.45 -1.75 -10.75
N GLU A 201 22.13 -1.68 -10.93
CA GLU A 201 21.47 -1.67 -12.24
C GLU A 201 20.86 -0.31 -12.60
N LEU A 202 20.66 0.57 -11.61
CA LEU A 202 20.04 1.88 -11.76
C LEU A 202 20.94 2.97 -11.17
N PRO A 203 21.88 3.53 -11.96
CA PRO A 203 22.74 4.62 -11.51
C PRO A 203 21.94 5.80 -10.97
N GLY A 204 22.39 6.37 -9.84
CA GLY A 204 21.72 7.45 -9.13
C GLY A 204 20.57 7.02 -8.22
N LEU A 205 20.19 5.74 -8.19
CA LEU A 205 19.27 5.17 -7.20
C LEU A 205 20.06 4.58 -6.04
N PHE A 206 19.62 4.83 -4.82
CA PHE A 206 20.25 4.38 -3.58
C PHE A 206 19.24 3.65 -2.70
N HIS A 207 19.75 2.73 -1.89
CA HIS A 207 18.98 1.95 -0.92
C HIS A 207 19.65 2.02 0.45
N PRO A 208 18.88 1.99 1.56
CA PRO A 208 19.45 1.82 2.90
C PRO A 208 20.23 0.51 2.99
N GLU A 209 21.41 0.56 3.58
CA GLU A 209 22.21 -0.64 3.85
C GLU A 209 21.53 -1.52 4.92
N PRO A 210 21.22 -2.80 4.63
CA PRO A 210 20.59 -3.67 5.60
C PRO A 210 21.43 -3.83 6.88
N GLY A 211 20.82 -3.58 8.04
CA GLY A 211 21.48 -3.73 9.34
C GLY A 211 22.44 -2.59 9.72
N MET A 212 22.58 -1.57 8.88
CA MET A 212 23.33 -0.35 9.20
C MET A 212 22.37 0.76 9.64
N PRO A 213 22.69 1.49 10.72
CA PRO A 213 22.04 2.77 10.99
C PRO A 213 22.28 3.71 9.81
N HIS A 214 21.23 4.36 9.33
CA HIS A 214 21.32 5.38 8.31
C HIS A 214 20.75 6.68 8.85
N GLN A 215 21.36 7.79 8.46
CA GLN A 215 20.80 9.10 8.74
C GLN A 215 19.57 9.31 7.85
N PRO A 216 18.40 9.68 8.38
CA PRO A 216 17.23 9.95 7.55
C PRO A 216 17.55 11.08 6.54
N PRO A 217 17.12 10.93 5.28
CA PRO A 217 17.39 11.94 4.26
C PRO A 217 16.57 13.20 4.53
N SER A 218 17.05 14.34 4.00
CA SER A 218 16.22 15.53 3.97
C SER A 218 15.01 15.29 3.08
N VAL A 219 13.82 15.48 3.64
CA VAL A 219 12.57 15.33 2.90
C VAL A 219 12.51 16.42 1.81
N PRO A 220 12.15 16.10 0.55
CA PRO A 220 12.01 17.10 -0.49
C PRO A 220 10.98 18.16 -0.11
N GLU A 221 11.12 19.40 -0.58
CA GLU A 221 10.15 20.47 -0.29
C GLU A 221 8.74 20.11 -0.80
N GLU A 222 7.71 20.50 -0.04
CA GLU A 222 6.31 20.29 -0.45
C GLU A 222 6.01 21.06 -1.75
N GLY A 223 5.32 20.41 -2.68
CA GLY A 223 5.00 20.98 -3.98
C GLY A 223 6.13 20.91 -5.01
N SER A 224 7.26 20.24 -4.72
CA SER A 224 8.26 19.84 -5.73
C SER A 224 7.71 18.64 -6.53
N PRO A 225 7.15 18.85 -7.73
CA PRO A 225 6.40 17.79 -8.41
C PRO A 225 7.32 16.64 -8.80
N GLY A 226 6.85 15.42 -8.61
CA GLY A 226 7.62 14.21 -8.91
C GLY A 226 8.87 14.02 -8.05
N ALA A 227 9.12 14.79 -6.99
CA ALA A 227 10.25 14.53 -6.09
C ALA A 227 9.95 13.46 -5.05
N VAL A 228 8.68 13.09 -4.86
CA VAL A 228 8.26 12.06 -3.90
C VAL A 228 7.26 11.14 -4.59
N TYR A 229 7.55 9.85 -4.59
CA TYR A 229 6.62 8.82 -5.06
C TYR A 229 6.30 7.82 -3.96
N LEU A 230 5.05 7.40 -3.90
CA LEU A 230 4.61 6.31 -3.03
C LEU A 230 4.66 4.99 -3.79
N LEU A 231 5.28 3.99 -3.16
CA LEU A 231 5.26 2.62 -3.64
C LEU A 231 4.08 1.89 -3.00
N SER A 232 3.09 1.54 -3.83
CA SER A 232 1.77 1.12 -3.34
C SER A 232 1.27 -0.17 -3.98
N LYS A 233 0.45 -0.92 -3.25
CA LYS A 233 -0.31 -2.09 -3.72
C LYS A 233 -1.79 -1.96 -3.39
N GLN A 234 -2.62 -2.65 -4.18
CA GLN A 234 -4.07 -2.70 -4.04
C GLN A 234 -4.60 -4.04 -4.59
N GLY A 235 -5.84 -4.40 -4.26
CA GLY A 235 -6.38 -5.75 -4.46
C GLY A 235 -6.67 -6.17 -5.92
N LYS A 236 -6.56 -5.31 -6.92
CA LYS A 236 -6.86 -5.61 -8.32
C LYS A 236 -5.64 -5.86 -9.18
N SER A 237 -4.44 -5.72 -8.62
CA SER A 237 -3.16 -5.94 -9.31
C SER A 237 -2.21 -6.68 -8.39
N TRP A 238 -1.37 -7.56 -8.96
CA TRP A 238 -0.28 -8.16 -8.20
C TRP A 238 1.02 -7.36 -8.25
N HIS A 239 1.07 -6.30 -9.07
CA HIS A 239 2.24 -5.45 -9.20
C HIS A 239 2.21 -4.27 -8.25
N TYR A 240 3.37 -3.87 -7.75
CA TYR A 240 3.57 -2.55 -7.18
C TYR A 240 3.27 -1.47 -8.21
N GLN A 241 2.81 -0.33 -7.72
CA GLN A 241 2.62 0.89 -8.49
C GLN A 241 3.41 2.04 -7.87
N LEU A 242 3.85 2.95 -8.73
CA LEU A 242 4.65 4.12 -8.36
C LEU A 242 3.82 5.38 -8.60
N TRP A 243 3.23 5.91 -7.53
CA TRP A 243 2.31 7.05 -7.59
C TRP A 243 2.96 8.33 -7.16
N ASP A 244 2.70 9.42 -7.88
CA ASP A 244 3.14 10.75 -7.45
C ASP A 244 2.45 11.13 -6.13
N TYR A 245 3.20 11.62 -5.16
CA TYR A 245 2.66 11.92 -3.84
C TYR A 245 1.54 12.97 -3.88
N ASP A 246 1.69 14.01 -4.70
CA ASP A 246 0.68 15.07 -4.82
C ASP A 246 -0.60 14.51 -5.48
N GLN A 247 -0.46 13.61 -6.45
CA GLN A 247 -1.61 12.93 -7.07
C GLN A 247 -2.40 12.10 -6.04
N VAL A 248 -1.71 11.37 -5.15
CA VAL A 248 -2.35 10.59 -4.07
C VAL A 248 -3.03 11.51 -3.06
N ARG A 249 -2.34 12.57 -2.62
CA ARG A 249 -2.88 13.60 -1.71
C ARG A 249 -4.19 14.16 -2.27
N ASP A 250 -4.17 14.59 -3.53
CA ASP A 250 -5.33 15.24 -4.14
C ASP A 250 -6.48 14.25 -4.35
N SER A 251 -6.18 13.00 -4.73
CA SER A 251 -7.17 11.92 -4.83
C SER A 251 -7.85 11.62 -3.49
N ASN A 252 -7.11 11.64 -2.38
CA ASN A 252 -7.63 11.44 -1.02
C ASN A 252 -8.47 12.62 -0.51
N LEU A 253 -8.04 13.86 -0.79
CA LEU A 253 -8.72 15.08 -0.33
C LEU A 253 -10.09 15.33 -0.98
N GLN A 254 -10.39 14.64 -2.08
CA GLN A 254 -11.62 14.85 -2.84
C GLN A 254 -12.66 13.72 -2.69
N LEU A 255 -12.46 12.77 -1.76
CA LEU A 255 -13.38 11.65 -1.52
C LEU A 255 -14.66 12.08 -0.78
N THR A 256 -15.53 12.82 -1.45
CA THR A 256 -16.64 13.53 -0.78
C THR A 256 -17.99 12.84 -0.93
N ASP A 257 -18.23 12.15 -2.04
CA ASP A 257 -19.55 11.77 -2.51
C ASP A 257 -19.67 10.23 -2.62
N PHE A 258 -20.71 9.68 -2.01
CA PHE A 258 -21.03 8.26 -2.20
C PHE A 258 -21.45 7.99 -3.65
N SER A 259 -20.95 6.89 -4.22
CA SER A 259 -21.20 6.56 -5.62
C SER A 259 -22.71 6.42 -5.92
N PRO A 260 -23.26 7.16 -6.90
CA PRO A 260 -24.65 7.00 -7.32
C PRO A 260 -24.99 5.59 -7.78
N SER A 261 -24.03 4.87 -8.37
CA SER A 261 -24.25 3.48 -8.80
C SER A 261 -24.42 2.54 -7.62
N ARG A 262 -23.64 2.74 -6.55
CA ARG A 262 -23.79 1.98 -5.29
C ARG A 262 -25.10 2.34 -4.59
N ALA A 263 -25.48 3.61 -4.59
CA ALA A 263 -26.77 4.04 -4.02
C ALA A 263 -27.99 3.41 -4.72
N ALA A 264 -27.85 3.02 -6.00
CA ALA A 264 -28.93 2.49 -6.82
C ALA A 264 -28.91 0.96 -6.99
N ASP A 265 -27.92 0.24 -6.44
CA ASP A 265 -27.76 -1.21 -6.68
C ASP A 265 -28.55 -2.12 -5.72
N GLY A 266 -29.25 -1.53 -4.75
CA GLY A 266 -30.09 -2.24 -3.80
C GLY A 266 -29.34 -2.98 -2.70
N ARG A 267 -28.01 -2.82 -2.61
CA ARG A 267 -27.20 -3.42 -1.53
C ARG A 267 -27.15 -2.52 -0.30
N GLU A 268 -26.88 -3.14 0.83
CA GLU A 268 -26.65 -2.44 2.08
C GLU A 268 -25.17 -2.06 2.23
N TYR A 269 -24.93 -0.85 2.72
CA TYR A 269 -23.60 -0.30 2.91
C TYR A 269 -23.46 0.33 4.28
N VAL A 270 -22.38 0.00 4.98
CA VAL A 270 -22.00 0.66 6.23
C VAL A 270 -21.26 1.95 5.88
N VAL A 271 -21.98 3.07 5.90
CA VAL A 271 -21.43 4.40 5.63
C VAL A 271 -21.55 5.27 6.88
N PRO A 272 -20.47 5.96 7.32
CA PRO A 272 -20.54 6.83 8.49
C PRO A 272 -21.57 7.94 8.38
N ALA A 273 -22.02 8.44 9.53
CA ALA A 273 -22.78 9.68 9.60
C ALA A 273 -21.94 10.82 8.98
N GLY A 274 -22.49 11.49 7.96
CA GLY A 274 -21.76 12.48 7.15
C GLY A 274 -21.13 11.93 5.86
N GLY A 275 -21.35 10.65 5.54
CA GLY A 275 -20.98 10.06 4.26
C GLY A 275 -19.48 9.83 4.10
N LEU A 276 -19.03 9.69 2.84
CA LEU A 276 -17.61 9.51 2.51
C LEU A 276 -16.75 10.67 2.97
N ARG A 277 -17.30 11.89 2.95
CA ARG A 277 -16.61 13.07 3.47
C ARG A 277 -16.17 12.90 4.92
N ALA A 278 -17.02 12.32 5.77
CA ALA A 278 -16.69 12.13 7.18
C ALA A 278 -15.80 10.89 7.42
N GLY A 279 -15.92 9.88 6.56
CA GLY A 279 -15.27 8.59 6.75
C GLY A 279 -13.93 8.38 6.03
N LEU A 280 -13.68 9.07 4.91
CA LEU A 280 -12.50 8.84 4.06
C LEU A 280 -11.77 10.12 3.64
N CYS A 281 -12.50 11.21 3.38
CA CYS A 281 -11.94 12.44 2.81
C CYS A 281 -10.84 13.03 3.69
N GLY A 282 -9.63 13.17 3.13
CA GLY A 282 -8.51 13.73 3.88
C GLY A 282 -8.10 12.88 5.09
N GLN A 283 -8.45 11.59 5.10
CA GLN A 283 -8.09 10.67 6.16
C GLN A 283 -7.22 9.53 5.63
N ALA A 284 -6.32 9.04 6.47
CA ALA A 284 -5.40 7.94 6.18
C ALA A 284 -5.06 7.21 7.48
N LEU A 285 -4.52 6.00 7.38
CA LEU A 285 -4.21 5.16 8.54
C LEU A 285 -2.74 4.79 8.57
N LEU A 286 -2.02 5.28 9.58
CA LEU A 286 -0.66 4.85 9.89
C LEU A 286 -0.73 3.64 10.81
N LEU A 287 -0.04 2.56 10.45
CA LEU A 287 -0.03 1.32 11.23
C LEU A 287 1.38 1.01 11.72
N ARG A 288 1.53 0.60 12.97
CA ARG A 288 2.83 0.20 13.54
C ARG A 288 2.70 -1.16 14.24
N PRO A 289 3.76 -1.98 14.27
CA PRO A 289 3.78 -3.15 15.14
C PRO A 289 3.45 -2.74 16.57
N GLN A 290 2.81 -3.63 17.33
CA GLN A 290 2.64 -3.37 18.75
C GLN A 290 4.00 -3.47 19.44
N ASP A 291 4.35 -2.44 20.23
CA ASP A 291 5.58 -2.47 21.01
C ASP A 291 5.60 -3.78 21.83
N SER A 292 6.70 -4.51 21.72
CA SER A 292 6.98 -5.65 22.60
C SER A 292 7.12 -5.13 24.02
N SER A 293 6.01 -4.93 24.73
CA SER A 293 6.04 -4.60 26.14
C SER A 293 6.47 -5.84 26.91
N HIS A 294 7.78 -5.86 27.22
CA HIS A 294 8.53 -6.69 28.17
C HIS A 294 8.96 -8.10 27.76
#